data_AF-A0AAD1TN49-F1
#
_entry.id   AF-A0AAD1TN49-F1
#
_cell.length_a   1.000
_cell.length_b   1.000
_cell.length_c   1.000
_cell.angle_alpha   90.00
_cell.angle_beta   90.00
_cell.angle_gamma   90.00
#
_symmetry.space_group_name_H-M   'P 1'
#
loop_
_entity.id
_entity.type
_entity.pdbx_description
1 polymer ?
#
loop_
_entity_poly.entity_id
_entity_poly.type
_entity_poly.pdbx_seq_one_letter_code
_entity_poly.pdbx_strand_id
1 'polypeptide(L)'
;YVMAVNNGSVNIADGFPYISTCGAYPPQSCIFSQVLNVGAMLAAWICVIRFQQIRDYGFHSRLNSASLAMGLLTALGTSIVANFQQSIQLQVHLVGAFLAFFVGNVYFWMQTVLTYYLKPMPLRHMVGTMRFCLCIASTALLAMIPEN
;
A
#
# COMPACT_ATOMS: atom_id res chain seq x y z
N TYR A 1 7.18 -5.24 16.52
CA TYR A 1 6.40 -5.88 17.59
C TYR A 1 7.29 -6.28 18.77
N VAL A 2 8.17 -7.27 18.65
CA VAL A 2 9.05 -7.73 19.77
C VAL A 2 9.80 -6.58 20.45
N MET A 3 10.43 -5.69 19.66
CA MET A 3 11.13 -4.52 20.22
C MET A 3 10.20 -3.54 20.95
N ALA A 4 8.94 -3.42 20.54
CA ALA A 4 7.98 -2.51 21.18
C ALA A 4 7.51 -3.07 22.53
N VAL A 5 7.25 -4.38 22.58
CA VAL A 5 6.92 -5.10 23.83
C VAL A 5 8.09 -5.05 24.82
N ASN A 6 9.31 -5.36 24.38
CA ASN A 6 10.48 -5.37 25.26
C ASN A 6 10.80 -3.98 25.83
N ASN A 7 10.52 -2.92 25.07
CA ASN A 7 10.74 -1.54 25.52
C ASN A 7 9.55 -0.96 26.30
N GLY A 8 8.47 -1.74 26.50
CA GLY A 8 7.27 -1.28 27.20
C GLY A 8 6.49 -0.18 26.46
N SER A 9 6.72 0.01 25.16
CA SER A 9 6.04 1.05 24.37
C SER A 9 4.65 0.65 23.88
N VAL A 10 4.30 -0.64 24.02
CA VAL A 10 2.96 -1.18 23.80
C VAL A 10 2.60 -2.12 24.94
N ASN A 11 1.34 -2.05 25.38
CA ASN A 11 0.81 -2.93 26.40
C ASN A 11 -0.02 -4.03 25.72
N ILE A 12 0.30 -5.29 25.99
CA ILE A 12 -0.38 -6.46 25.41
C ILE A 12 -1.77 -6.66 26.04
N ALA A 13 -1.98 -6.14 27.26
CA ALA A 13 -3.27 -6.23 27.95
C ALA A 13 -4.37 -5.42 27.25
N ASP A 14 -4.00 -4.38 26.50
CA ASP A 14 -4.94 -3.49 25.79
C ASP A 14 -5.36 -4.04 24.41
N GLY A 15 -4.85 -5.22 24.03
CA GLY A 15 -5.14 -5.90 22.77
C GLY A 15 -3.93 -6.01 21.85
N PHE A 16 -4.13 -6.52 20.63
CA PHE A 16 -3.05 -6.64 19.64
C PHE A 16 -2.81 -5.29 18.95
N PRO A 17 -1.66 -4.62 19.17
CA PRO A 17 -1.44 -3.26 18.69
C PRO A 17 -1.22 -3.22 17.17
N TYR A 18 -1.66 -2.13 16.54
CA TYR A 18 -1.31 -1.84 15.16
C TYR A 18 0.22 -1.71 14.99
N ILE A 19 0.71 -2.06 13.80
CA ILE A 19 2.14 -1.96 13.46
C ILE A 19 2.62 -0.51 13.57
N SER A 20 1.81 0.46 13.16
CA SER A 20 2.11 1.88 13.31
C SER A 20 2.25 2.30 14.78
N THR A 21 1.60 1.59 15.72
CA THR A 21 1.72 1.88 17.17
C THR A 21 3.02 1.31 17.69
N CYS A 22 3.37 0.10 17.24
CA CYS A 22 4.67 -0.51 17.54
C CYS A 22 5.86 0.31 17.01
N GLY A 23 5.67 1.05 15.92
CA GLY A 23 6.67 1.91 15.29
C GLY A 23 6.61 3.38 15.71
N ALA A 24 5.92 3.72 16.81
CA ALA A 24 5.67 5.11 17.19
C ALA A 24 6.86 5.81 17.87
N TYR A 25 7.79 5.06 18.47
CA TYR A 25 8.89 5.60 19.27
C TYR A 25 10.26 5.12 18.77
N PRO A 26 11.35 5.88 18.97
CA PRO A 26 12.70 5.40 18.70
C PRO A 26 13.11 4.25 19.64
N PRO A 27 13.89 3.26 19.16
CA PRO A 27 14.45 3.14 17.80
C PRO A 27 13.49 2.50 16.77
N GLN A 28 12.32 2.01 17.19
CA GLN A 28 11.39 1.28 16.31
C GLN A 28 10.87 2.15 15.17
N SER A 29 10.62 3.44 15.42
CA SER A 29 10.18 4.41 14.43
C SER A 29 11.20 4.64 13.32
N CYS A 30 12.50 4.64 13.64
CA CYS A 30 13.56 4.78 12.65
C CYS A 30 13.60 3.56 11.72
N ILE A 31 13.51 2.36 12.28
CA ILE A 31 13.48 1.11 11.51
C ILE A 31 12.23 1.05 10.64
N PHE A 32 11.07 1.39 11.21
CA PHE A 32 9.79 1.43 10.49
C PHE A 32 9.84 2.42 9.33
N SER A 33 10.34 3.63 9.57
CA SER A 33 10.49 4.66 8.55
C SER A 33 11.42 4.20 7.42
N GLN A 34 12.57 3.62 7.76
CA GLN A 34 13.53 3.17 6.75
C GLN A 34 12.93 2.09 5.84
N VAL A 35 12.28 1.08 6.42
CA VAL A 35 11.67 -0.01 5.66
C VAL A 35 10.54 0.51 4.77
N LEU A 36 9.64 1.34 5.30
CA LEU A 36 8.53 1.85 4.51
C LEU A 36 8.96 2.83 3.42
N ASN A 37 9.97 3.68 3.65
CA ASN A 37 10.47 4.57 2.59
C ASN A 37 11.15 3.79 1.45
N VAL A 38 11.92 2.74 1.77
CA VAL A 38 12.46 1.83 0.73
C VAL A 38 11.32 1.15 -0.02
N GLY A 39 10.30 0.65 0.69
CA GLY A 39 9.10 0.07 0.09
C GLY A 39 8.34 1.05 -0.82
N ALA A 40 8.18 2.30 -0.39
CA ALA A 40 7.54 3.36 -1.16
C ALA A 40 8.27 3.66 -2.46
N MET A 41 9.61 3.77 -2.42
CA MET A 41 10.43 3.96 -3.61
C MET A 41 10.28 2.78 -4.59
N LEU A 42 10.37 1.55 -4.10
CA LEU A 42 10.21 0.36 -4.93
C LEU A 42 8.80 0.28 -5.53
N ALA A 43 7.76 0.60 -4.76
CA ALA A 43 6.38 0.64 -5.24
C ALA A 43 6.20 1.69 -6.35
N ALA A 44 6.73 2.90 -6.18
CA ALA A 44 6.71 3.93 -7.21
C ALA A 44 7.40 3.44 -8.51
N TRP A 45 8.57 2.82 -8.37
CA TRP A 45 9.32 2.27 -9.51
C TRP A 45 8.53 1.17 -10.24
N ILE A 46 7.89 0.26 -9.49
CA ILE A 46 7.02 -0.78 -10.05
C ILE A 46 5.86 -0.14 -10.82
N CYS A 47 5.23 0.90 -10.29
CA CYS A 47 4.13 1.60 -10.97
C CYS A 47 4.58 2.22 -12.30
N VAL A 48 5.76 2.85 -12.33
CA VAL A 48 6.34 3.42 -13.57
C VAL A 48 6.66 2.32 -14.59
N ILE A 49 7.30 1.22 -14.16
CA ILE A 49 7.57 0.07 -15.03
C ILE A 49 6.25 -0.48 -15.60
N ARG A 50 5.23 -0.69 -14.76
CA ARG A 50 3.93 -1.21 -15.21
C ARG A 50 3.25 -0.29 -16.21
N PHE A 51 3.30 1.02 -15.96
CA PHE A 51 2.78 2.01 -16.89
C PHE A 51 3.46 1.90 -18.26
N GLN A 52 4.79 1.80 -18.28
CA GLN A 52 5.55 1.69 -19.53
C GLN A 52 5.30 0.35 -20.23
N GLN A 53 5.29 -0.77 -19.51
CA GLN A 53 4.98 -2.09 -20.06
C GLN A 53 3.64 -2.09 -20.81
N ILE A 54 2.60 -1.50 -20.22
CA ILE A 54 1.26 -1.42 -20.85
C ILE A 54 1.30 -0.60 -22.15
N ARG A 55 2.08 0.48 -22.18
CA ARG A 55 2.30 1.28 -23.40
C ARG A 55 3.07 0.52 -24.47
N ASP A 56 4.08 -0.24 -24.07
CA ASP A 56 4.90 -1.06 -24.98
C ASP A 56 4.06 -2.17 -25.64
N TYR A 57 3.02 -2.68 -24.96
CA TYR A 57 2.01 -3.57 -25.56
C TYR A 57 1.06 -2.87 -26.55
N GLY A 58 1.24 -1.57 -26.79
CA GLY A 58 0.44 -0.75 -27.69
C GLY A 58 -0.87 -0.23 -27.08
N PHE A 59 -1.12 -0.46 -25.78
CA PHE A 59 -2.36 -0.05 -25.12
C PHE A 59 -2.21 1.32 -24.46
N HIS A 60 -2.62 2.36 -25.19
CA HIS A 60 -2.64 3.73 -24.70
C HIS A 60 -4.03 4.05 -24.16
N SER A 61 -4.20 4.04 -22.83
CA SER A 61 -5.49 4.27 -22.19
C SER A 61 -5.38 5.26 -21.04
N ARG A 62 -6.43 6.07 -20.86
CA ARG A 62 -6.59 6.94 -19.68
C ARG A 62 -6.57 6.13 -18.39
N LEU A 63 -7.02 4.87 -18.42
CA LEU A 63 -6.96 3.95 -17.28
C LEU A 63 -5.52 3.66 -16.86
N ASN A 64 -4.59 3.54 -17.82
CA ASN A 64 -3.17 3.31 -17.53
C ASN A 64 -2.56 4.53 -16.83
N SER A 65 -2.79 5.74 -17.37
CA SER A 65 -2.34 6.99 -16.75
C SER A 65 -2.95 7.23 -15.37
N ALA A 66 -4.25 6.97 -15.21
CA ALA A 66 -4.92 7.05 -13.92
C ALA A 66 -4.31 6.06 -12.92
N SER A 67 -4.04 4.81 -13.34
CA SER A 67 -3.41 3.82 -12.48
C SER A 67 -2.00 4.24 -12.04
N LEU A 68 -1.20 4.87 -12.92
CA LEU A 68 0.10 5.42 -12.53
C LEU A 68 -0.06 6.49 -11.44
N ALA A 69 -0.99 7.44 -11.63
CA ALA A 69 -1.25 8.48 -10.64
C ALA A 69 -1.66 7.90 -9.28
N MET A 70 -2.59 6.94 -9.27
CA MET A 70 -3.02 6.26 -8.04
C MET A 70 -1.86 5.50 -7.37
N GLY A 71 -1.03 4.81 -8.15
CA GLY A 71 0.16 4.11 -7.65
C GLY A 71 1.20 5.05 -7.03
N LEU A 72 1.45 6.21 -7.63
CA LEU A 72 2.36 7.22 -7.09
C LEU A 72 1.80 7.88 -5.82
N LEU A 73 0.49 8.17 -5.78
CA LEU A 73 -0.17 8.66 -4.56
C LEU A 73 -0.10 7.63 -3.43
N THR A 74 -0.18 6.34 -3.75
CA THR A 74 -0.03 5.24 -2.78
C THR A 74 1.39 5.19 -2.19
N ALA A 75 2.40 5.34 -3.05
CA ALA A 75 3.80 5.41 -2.62
C ALA A 75 4.05 6.65 -1.73
N LEU A 76 3.48 7.81 -2.11
CA LEU A 76 3.52 9.02 -1.30
C LEU A 76 2.86 8.80 0.08
N GLY A 77 1.67 8.20 0.11
CA GLY A 77 0.98 7.84 1.35
C GLY A 77 1.83 6.95 2.25
N THR A 78 2.47 5.94 1.68
CA THR A 78 3.39 5.05 2.40
C THR A 78 4.57 5.82 3.01
N SER A 79 5.16 6.75 2.27
CA SER A 79 6.24 7.61 2.78
C SER A 79 5.78 8.56 3.87
N ILE A 80 4.55 9.09 3.79
CA ILE A 80 3.97 9.91 4.86
C ILE A 80 3.80 9.08 6.14
N VAL A 81 3.18 7.89 6.05
CA VAL A 81 3.02 6.96 7.19
C VAL A 81 4.37 6.61 7.84
N ALA A 82 5.41 6.44 7.00
CA ALA A 82 6.76 6.12 7.44
C ALA A 82 7.37 7.21 8.33
N ASN A 83 7.14 8.48 7.99
CA ASN A 83 7.85 9.61 8.60
C ASN A 83 7.02 10.36 9.65
N PHE A 84 5.70 10.34 9.56
CA PHE A 84 4.81 11.00 10.52
C PHE A 84 4.19 9.94 11.42
N GLN A 85 4.73 9.77 12.63
CA GLN A 85 4.25 8.78 13.59
C GLN A 85 2.88 9.19 14.14
N GLN A 86 2.00 8.22 14.36
CA GLN A 86 0.66 8.46 14.87
C GLN A 86 0.66 9.16 16.25
N SER A 87 1.67 8.91 17.08
CA SER A 87 1.80 9.44 18.45
C SER A 87 2.16 10.92 18.49
N ILE A 88 2.75 11.45 17.41
CA ILE A 88 3.23 12.82 17.33
C ILE A 88 2.34 13.66 16.41
N GLN A 89 1.96 13.13 15.25
CA GLN A 89 1.16 13.85 14.26
C GLN A 89 0.12 12.91 13.63
N LEU A 90 -0.93 12.60 14.41
CA LEU A 90 -1.98 11.66 14.03
C LEU A 90 -2.68 12.05 12.72
N GLN A 91 -3.03 13.33 12.54
CA GLN A 91 -3.79 13.78 11.38
C GLN A 91 -3.05 13.50 10.07
N VAL A 92 -1.77 13.86 10.00
CA VAL A 92 -0.93 13.61 8.81
C VAL A 92 -0.70 12.12 8.61
N HIS A 93 -0.51 11.36 9.70
CA HIS A 93 -0.40 9.90 9.64
C HIS A 93 -1.64 9.26 9.01
N LEU A 94 -2.84 9.69 9.41
CA LEU A 94 -4.11 9.17 8.88
C LEU A 94 -4.32 9.55 7.42
N VAL A 95 -3.94 10.75 6.99
CA VAL A 95 -3.93 11.10 5.55
C VAL A 95 -2.99 10.18 4.78
N GLY A 96 -1.78 9.94 5.31
CA GLY A 96 -0.84 8.99 4.73
C GLY A 96 -1.42 7.57 4.63
N ALA A 97 -2.07 7.10 5.69
CA ALA A 97 -2.68 5.78 5.75
C ALA A 97 -3.83 5.65 4.74
N PHE A 98 -4.67 6.67 4.62
CA PHE A 98 -5.73 6.72 3.61
C PHE A 98 -5.15 6.58 2.19
N LEU A 99 -4.12 7.36 1.86
CA LEU A 99 -3.42 7.27 0.58
C LEU A 99 -2.74 5.91 0.37
N ALA A 100 -2.10 5.35 1.39
CA ALA A 100 -1.41 4.06 1.27
C ALA A 100 -2.38 2.89 1.06
N PHE A 101 -3.53 2.90 1.74
CA PHE A 101 -4.44 1.76 1.78
C PHE A 101 -5.60 1.88 0.79
N PHE A 102 -6.39 2.97 0.83
CA PHE A 102 -7.59 3.10 0.01
C PHE A 102 -7.25 3.41 -1.45
N VAL A 103 -6.39 4.41 -1.68
CA VAL A 103 -5.91 4.75 -3.04
C VAL A 103 -5.11 3.58 -3.62
N GLY A 104 -4.32 2.88 -2.80
CA GLY A 104 -3.61 1.65 -3.18
C GLY A 104 -4.55 0.51 -3.61
N ASN A 105 -5.67 0.33 -2.91
CA ASN A 105 -6.67 -0.67 -3.29
C ASN A 105 -7.33 -0.33 -4.63
N VAL A 106 -7.66 0.96 -4.86
CA VAL A 106 -8.16 1.42 -6.17
C VAL A 106 -7.13 1.14 -7.28
N TYR A 107 -5.84 1.37 -7.02
CA TYR A 107 -4.77 1.01 -7.96
C TYR A 107 -4.77 -0.49 -8.28
N PHE A 108 -4.91 -1.37 -7.29
CA PHE A 108 -4.96 -2.82 -7.52
C PHE A 108 -6.16 -3.25 -8.38
N TRP A 109 -7.33 -2.66 -8.16
CA TRP A 109 -8.50 -2.90 -9.03
C TRP A 109 -8.25 -2.45 -10.47
N MET A 110 -7.70 -1.25 -10.67
CA MET A 110 -7.34 -0.76 -12.01
C MET A 110 -6.35 -1.70 -12.71
N GLN A 111 -5.32 -2.18 -12.00
CA GLN A 111 -4.34 -3.13 -12.54
C GLN A 111 -4.96 -4.49 -12.87
N THR A 112 -5.92 -4.96 -12.07
CA THR A 112 -6.69 -6.19 -12.35
C THR A 112 -7.47 -6.04 -13.64
N VAL A 113 -8.20 -4.94 -13.80
CA VAL A 113 -8.97 -4.62 -15.02
C VAL A 113 -8.04 -4.54 -16.25
N LEU A 114 -6.92 -3.80 -16.15
CA LEU A 114 -5.92 -3.70 -17.22
C LEU A 114 -5.36 -5.06 -17.64
N THR A 115 -5.20 -6.00 -16.70
CA THR A 115 -4.71 -7.36 -16.98
C THR A 115 -5.59 -8.09 -17.98
N TYR A 116 -6.91 -7.92 -17.90
CA TYR A 116 -7.85 -8.57 -18.81
C TYR A 116 -7.96 -7.87 -20.18
N TYR A 117 -7.65 -6.57 -20.26
CA TYR A 117 -7.63 -5.81 -21.51
C TYR A 117 -6.36 -6.01 -22.35
N LEU A 118 -5.24 -6.38 -21.72
CA LEU A 118 -4.00 -6.64 -22.45
C LEU A 118 -4.13 -7.88 -23.38
N LYS A 119 -3.52 -7.78 -24.56
CA LYS A 119 -3.43 -8.85 -25.58
C LYS A 119 -2.99 -10.19 -24.95
N PRO A 120 -3.34 -11.34 -25.55
CA PRO A 120 -3.18 -12.64 -24.90
C PRO A 120 -1.73 -12.91 -24.48
N MET A 121 -1.48 -12.85 -23.18
CA MET A 121 -0.37 -13.49 -22.50
C MET A 121 -0.80 -14.91 -22.10
N PRO A 122 0.07 -15.93 -22.23
CA PRO A 122 -0.26 -17.31 -21.88
C PRO A 122 -0.73 -17.48 -20.43
N LEU A 123 -0.27 -16.62 -19.51
CA LEU A 123 -0.63 -16.65 -18.08
C LEU A 123 -1.70 -15.62 -17.68
N ARG A 124 -2.34 -14.93 -18.63
CA ARG A 124 -3.26 -13.81 -18.34
C ARG A 124 -4.40 -14.20 -17.40
N HIS A 125 -5.04 -15.34 -17.64
CA HIS A 125 -6.19 -15.77 -16.83
C HIS A 125 -5.77 -16.15 -15.41
N MET A 126 -4.64 -16.85 -15.24
CA MET A 126 -4.12 -17.18 -13.90
C MET A 126 -3.73 -15.92 -13.13
N VAL A 127 -2.96 -15.02 -13.74
CA VAL A 127 -2.52 -13.76 -13.11
C VAL A 127 -3.71 -12.85 -12.81
N GLY A 128 -4.66 -12.74 -13.74
CA GLY A 128 -5.89 -11.97 -13.58
C GLY A 128 -6.72 -12.48 -12.40
N THR A 129 -6.96 -13.80 -12.33
CA THR A 129 -7.72 -14.40 -11.24
C THR A 129 -7.02 -14.25 -9.90
N MET A 130 -5.70 -14.45 -9.83
CA MET A 130 -4.93 -14.21 -8.61
C MET A 130 -5.05 -12.76 -8.14
N ARG A 131 -4.89 -11.79 -9.06
CA ARG A 131 -5.05 -10.36 -8.76
C ARG A 131 -6.45 -10.03 -8.26
N PHE A 132 -7.48 -10.57 -8.91
CA PHE A 132 -8.87 -10.37 -8.53
C PHE A 132 -9.16 -10.90 -7.12
N CYS A 133 -8.74 -12.13 -6.81
CA CYS A 133 -8.88 -12.70 -5.47
C CYS A 133 -8.15 -11.86 -4.41
N LEU A 134 -6.93 -11.40 -4.69
CA LEU A 134 -6.18 -10.52 -3.79
C LEU A 134 -6.84 -9.15 -3.60
N CYS A 135 -7.45 -8.58 -4.65
CA CYS A 135 -8.20 -7.33 -4.56
C CYS A 135 -9.44 -7.49 -3.68
N ILE A 136 -10.20 -8.57 -3.84
CA ILE A 136 -11.35 -8.88 -2.99
C ILE A 136 -10.90 -9.03 -1.54
N ALA A 137 -9.87 -9.83 -1.29
CA ALA A 137 -9.34 -10.02 0.06
C ALA A 137 -8.87 -8.70 0.68
N SER A 138 -8.12 -7.88 -0.06
CA SER A 138 -7.68 -6.56 0.38
C SER A 138 -8.87 -5.63 0.68
N THR A 139 -9.90 -5.62 -0.18
CA THR A 139 -11.09 -4.78 0.01
C THR A 139 -11.88 -5.22 1.23
N ALA A 140 -12.04 -6.53 1.44
CA ALA A 140 -12.70 -7.09 2.62
C ALA A 140 -11.96 -6.72 3.90
N LEU A 141 -10.62 -6.82 3.90
CA LEU A 141 -9.81 -6.42 5.05
C LEU A 141 -9.91 -4.93 5.36
N LEU A 142 -10.00 -4.06 4.34
CA LEU A 142 -10.25 -2.63 4.56
C LEU A 142 -11.64 -2.35 5.13
N ALA A 143 -12.66 -3.07 4.66
CA ALA A 143 -14.02 -2.94 5.17
C ALA A 143 -14.19 -3.48 6.60
N MET A 144 -13.29 -4.36 7.03
CA MET A 144 -13.25 -4.93 8.39
C MET A 144 -12.46 -4.07 9.39
N ILE A 145 -11.92 -2.92 8.98
CA ILE A 145 -11.26 -2.00 9.92
C ILE A 145 -12.35 -1.51 10.89
N PRO A 146 -12.24 -1.81 12.20
CA PRO A 146 -13.27 -1.42 13.16
C PRO A 146 -13.33 0.11 13.25
N GLU A 147 -14.54 0.66 13.11
CA GLU A 147 -14.84 2.05 13.47
C GLU A 147 -14.87 2.13 15.00
N ASN A 148 -13.71 2.34 15.61
CA ASN A 148 -13.59 2.62 17.05
C ASN A 148 -13.24 4.09 17.26
#